data_AF-A0A6J4K3I1-F1
#
_entry.id   AF-A0A6J4K3I1-F1
#
_cell.length_a   1.000
_cell.length_b   1.000
_cell.length_c   1.000
_cell.angle_alpha   90.00
_cell.angle_beta   90.00
_cell.angle_gamma   90.00
#
_symmetry.space_group_name_H-M   'P 1'
#
loop_
_entity.id
_entity.type
_entity.pdbx_description
1 polymer ?
#
loop_
_entity_poly.entity_id
_entity_poly.type
_entity_poly.pdbx_seq_one_letter_code
_entity_poly.pdbx_strand_id
1 'polypeptide(L)'
;MPEPPPPAGSPRSSTAIGHPFILWTQLEGALDPPIRPLVEALNATGWALTVFSCGGHPDEPDSVLRGRRQAHVDVVVSDLGRWRRAIAAMKRQLRRDVRLTEGDLGQAPPWLQAHLPAHQLGGARWSYRRLVFEPRPYDAPADAVRATLDAAISTALGVLAALQADTVSPAT
;
A
#
# COMPACT_ATOMS: atom_id res chain seq x y z
N MET A 1 43.70 -37.34 -20.96
CA MET A 1 44.00 -35.91 -20.74
C MET A 1 42.70 -35.24 -20.34
N PRO A 2 42.47 -34.91 -19.06
CA PRO A 2 41.25 -34.21 -18.65
C PRO A 2 41.33 -32.73 -19.08
N GLU A 3 40.19 -32.21 -19.53
CA GLU A 3 39.98 -30.84 -20.02
C GLU A 3 40.20 -29.82 -18.87
N PRO A 4 40.88 -28.67 -19.11
CA PRO A 4 41.07 -27.67 -18.07
C PRO A 4 39.74 -27.01 -17.68
N PRO A 5 39.54 -26.66 -16.40
CA PRO A 5 38.31 -26.02 -15.94
C PRO A 5 38.13 -24.64 -16.59
N PRO A 6 36.87 -24.20 -16.80
CA PRO A 6 36.59 -22.88 -17.39
C PRO A 6 37.12 -21.76 -16.49
N PRO A 7 37.58 -20.63 -17.07
CA PRO A 7 38.11 -19.51 -16.30
C PRO A 7 37.04 -18.94 -15.38
N ALA A 8 37.45 -18.60 -14.16
CA ALA A 8 36.61 -17.97 -13.14
C ALA A 8 35.91 -16.75 -13.75
N GLY A 9 34.57 -16.83 -13.82
CA GLY A 9 33.74 -15.77 -14.38
C GLY A 9 34.06 -14.44 -13.70
N SER A 10 34.39 -13.45 -14.51
CA SER A 10 34.45 -12.04 -14.10
C SER A 10 33.20 -11.70 -13.29
N PRO A 11 33.33 -10.98 -12.16
CA PRO A 11 32.16 -10.58 -11.39
C PRO A 11 31.22 -9.82 -12.33
N ARG A 12 30.04 -10.39 -12.57
CA ARG A 12 28.96 -9.65 -13.20
C ARG A 12 28.65 -8.52 -12.25
N SER A 13 29.16 -7.34 -12.57
CA SER A 13 28.72 -6.10 -11.94
C SER A 13 27.24 -5.98 -12.27
N SER A 14 26.41 -6.52 -11.39
CA SER A 14 24.99 -6.23 -11.38
C SER A 14 24.90 -4.79 -10.92
N THR A 15 25.02 -3.88 -11.89
CA THR A 15 24.39 -2.57 -11.79
C THR A 15 22.91 -2.85 -11.67
N ALA A 16 22.45 -3.12 -10.44
CA ALA A 16 21.06 -2.89 -10.08
C ALA A 16 20.79 -1.46 -10.55
N ILE A 17 19.96 -1.33 -11.57
CA ILE A 17 19.50 -0.02 -12.04
C ILE A 17 18.68 0.51 -10.87
N GLY A 18 19.37 1.21 -9.96
CA GLY A 18 18.81 1.85 -8.81
C GLY A 18 18.06 3.06 -9.31
N HIS A 19 16.86 2.84 -9.85
CA HIS A 19 15.93 3.93 -10.05
C HIS A 19 15.73 4.60 -8.68
N PRO A 20 15.94 5.92 -8.57
CA PRO A 20 15.67 6.62 -7.32
C PRO A 20 14.22 6.33 -6.92
N PHE A 21 13.96 6.19 -5.62
CA PHE A 21 12.58 6.13 -5.16
C PHE A 21 11.92 7.48 -5.49
N ILE A 22 10.86 7.44 -6.29
CA ILE A 22 10.14 8.63 -6.73
C ILE A 22 8.85 8.72 -5.91
N LEU A 23 8.64 9.85 -5.25
CA LEU A 23 7.40 10.11 -4.53
C LEU A 23 6.27 10.27 -5.56
N TRP A 24 5.06 9.79 -5.22
CA TRP A 24 3.89 9.93 -6.10
C TRP A 24 3.59 11.37 -6.50
N THR A 25 3.90 12.32 -5.62
CA THR A 25 3.77 13.76 -5.88
C THR A 25 4.65 14.27 -7.02
N GLN A 26 5.65 13.48 -7.43
CA GLN A 26 6.60 13.80 -8.50
C GLN A 26 6.25 13.06 -9.81
N LEU A 27 5.23 12.20 -9.80
CA LEU A 27 4.84 11.40 -10.96
C LEU A 27 3.41 11.76 -11.39
N GLU A 28 3.29 12.65 -12.38
CA GLU A 28 2.01 12.94 -13.01
C GLU A 28 1.46 11.70 -13.72
N GLY A 29 0.19 11.37 -13.45
CA GLY A 29 -0.50 10.26 -14.10
C GLY A 29 -0.06 8.85 -13.69
N ALA A 30 0.87 8.69 -12.75
CA ALA A 30 1.35 7.36 -12.34
C ALA A 30 0.42 6.61 -11.39
N LEU A 31 -0.54 7.30 -10.78
CA LEU A 31 -1.53 6.66 -9.89
C LEU A 31 -2.74 6.18 -10.69
N ASP A 32 -2.99 4.88 -10.57
CA ASP A 32 -4.21 4.22 -11.03
C ASP A 32 -5.45 4.98 -10.51
N PRO A 33 -6.32 5.53 -11.39
CA PRO A 33 -7.41 6.41 -10.98
C PRO A 33 -8.29 5.89 -9.83
N PRO A 34 -8.69 4.60 -9.77
CA PRO A 34 -9.57 4.10 -8.73
C PRO A 34 -8.94 4.14 -7.31
N ILE A 35 -7.62 3.98 -7.18
CA ILE A 35 -6.95 3.94 -5.85
C ILE A 35 -6.42 5.30 -5.42
N ARG A 36 -6.28 6.24 -6.35
CA ARG A 36 -5.71 7.57 -6.12
C ARG A 36 -6.30 8.29 -4.90
N PRO A 37 -7.63 8.36 -4.70
CA PRO A 37 -8.18 9.06 -3.54
C PRO A 37 -7.70 8.46 -2.21
N LEU A 38 -7.57 7.13 -2.14
CA LEU A 38 -7.10 6.46 -0.92
C LEU A 38 -5.62 6.76 -0.66
N VAL A 39 -4.81 6.79 -1.73
CA VAL A 39 -3.39 7.15 -1.66
C VAL A 39 -3.22 8.57 -1.12
N GLU A 40 -3.98 9.52 -1.67
CA GLU A 40 -3.96 10.92 -1.23
C GLU A 40 -4.40 11.06 0.23
N ALA A 41 -5.51 10.42 0.62
CA ALA A 41 -6.02 10.45 1.99
C ALA A 41 -5.02 9.87 3.00
N LEU A 42 -4.36 8.74 2.67
CA LEU A 42 -3.34 8.12 3.51
C LEU A 42 -2.13 9.04 3.69
N ASN A 43 -1.63 9.65 2.61
CA ASN A 43 -0.49 10.57 2.67
C ASN A 43 -0.83 11.86 3.44
N ALA A 44 -2.07 12.34 3.35
CA ALA A 44 -2.56 13.49 4.10
C ALA A 44 -2.68 13.25 5.62
N THR A 45 -2.56 12.01 6.09
CA THR A 45 -2.62 11.72 7.53
C THR A 45 -1.41 12.23 8.31
N GLY A 46 -0.27 12.42 7.65
CA GLY A 46 1.01 12.76 8.27
C GLY A 46 1.71 11.61 8.99
N TRP A 47 1.01 10.51 9.29
CA TRP A 47 1.56 9.34 9.99
C TRP A 47 1.66 8.07 9.12
N ALA A 48 1.21 8.15 7.86
CA ALA A 48 1.38 7.12 6.84
C ALA A 48 1.93 7.72 5.53
N LEU A 49 2.76 6.96 4.83
CA LEU A 49 3.26 7.29 3.48
C LEU A 49 3.11 6.08 2.56
N THR A 50 2.50 6.28 1.40
CA THR A 50 2.27 5.21 0.41
C THR A 50 3.52 4.95 -0.44
N VAL A 51 3.88 3.69 -0.60
CA VAL A 51 5.06 3.22 -1.35
C VAL A 51 4.65 2.57 -2.67
N PHE A 52 3.58 1.77 -2.65
CA PHE A 52 3.03 1.08 -3.81
C PHE A 52 1.50 1.10 -3.73
N SER A 53 0.81 1.14 -4.87
CA SER A 53 -0.65 1.03 -4.90
C SER A 53 -1.16 0.43 -6.22
N CYS A 54 -2.24 -0.33 -6.14
CA CYS A 54 -3.00 -0.84 -7.28
C CYS A 54 -4.49 -0.81 -6.91
N GLY A 55 -5.34 -0.29 -7.81
CA GLY A 55 -6.79 -0.24 -7.61
C GLY A 55 -7.52 -1.54 -7.89
N GLY A 56 -6.81 -2.56 -8.36
CA GLY A 56 -7.36 -3.80 -8.90
C GLY A 56 -7.84 -3.62 -10.33
N HIS A 57 -7.58 -4.62 -11.17
CA HIS A 57 -7.92 -4.69 -12.58
C HIS A 57 -8.78 -5.94 -12.85
N PRO A 58 -10.09 -5.91 -12.52
CA PRO A 58 -10.97 -7.08 -12.61
C PRO A 58 -11.20 -7.61 -14.04
N ASP A 59 -10.95 -6.76 -15.04
CA ASP A 59 -11.08 -7.09 -16.47
C ASP A 59 -9.86 -7.83 -17.02
N GLU A 60 -8.72 -7.78 -16.31
CA GLU A 60 -7.51 -8.42 -16.76
C GLU A 60 -7.48 -9.90 -16.35
N PRO A 61 -7.01 -10.80 -17.24
CA PRO A 61 -6.83 -12.20 -16.88
C PRO A 61 -5.81 -12.33 -15.75
N ASP A 62 -6.22 -13.02 -14.70
CA ASP A 62 -5.37 -13.28 -13.54
C ASP A 62 -4.14 -14.10 -13.95
N SER A 63 -2.95 -13.49 -13.87
CA SER A 63 -1.67 -14.21 -14.03
C SER A 63 -1.29 -15.00 -12.77
N VAL A 64 -2.02 -14.79 -11.67
CA VAL A 64 -1.92 -15.47 -10.38
C VAL A 64 -3.33 -15.65 -9.86
N LEU A 65 -3.64 -16.82 -9.27
CA LEU A 65 -4.96 -17.26 -8.79
C LEU A 65 -5.86 -16.18 -8.16
N ARG A 66 -5.31 -15.12 -7.55
CA ARG A 66 -6.10 -14.05 -6.92
C ARG A 66 -5.60 -12.60 -7.10
N GLY A 67 -4.61 -12.37 -7.95
CA GLY A 67 -3.77 -11.17 -7.86
C GLY A 67 -4.41 -9.88 -8.38
N ARG A 68 -5.09 -9.91 -9.54
CA ARG A 68 -5.51 -8.69 -10.24
C ARG A 68 -6.85 -8.16 -9.78
N ARG A 69 -7.72 -9.00 -9.21
CA ARG A 69 -9.06 -8.59 -8.74
C ARG A 69 -9.05 -7.95 -7.35
N GLN A 70 -7.89 -7.59 -6.80
CA GLN A 70 -7.76 -7.00 -5.45
C GLN A 70 -7.16 -5.61 -5.53
N ALA A 71 -7.69 -4.67 -4.74
CA ALA A 71 -7.03 -3.40 -4.52
C ALA A 71 -6.04 -3.54 -3.35
N HIS A 72 -4.84 -2.97 -3.47
CA HIS A 72 -3.91 -2.94 -2.35
C HIS A 72 -3.02 -1.72 -2.36
N VAL A 73 -2.57 -1.35 -1.17
CA VAL A 73 -1.65 -0.24 -0.93
C VAL A 73 -0.57 -0.70 0.04
N ASP A 74 0.68 -0.50 -0.33
CA ASP A 74 1.80 -0.63 0.59
C ASP A 74 2.10 0.73 1.20
N VAL A 75 2.23 0.76 2.51
CA VAL A 75 2.43 2.00 3.28
C VAL A 75 3.51 1.80 4.32
N VAL A 76 4.31 2.83 4.56
CA VAL A 76 5.09 2.92 5.79
C VAL A 76 4.34 3.79 6.80
N VAL A 77 4.36 3.35 8.05
CA VAL A 77 3.59 3.95 9.14
C VAL A 77 4.53 4.35 10.26
N SER A 78 4.45 5.60 10.72
CA SER A 78 5.21 6.11 11.87
C SER A 78 4.45 5.98 13.19
N ASP A 79 3.11 5.93 13.17
CA ASP A 79 2.23 5.71 14.32
C ASP A 79 1.37 4.45 14.15
N LEU A 80 1.85 3.32 14.69
CA LEU A 80 1.12 2.05 14.65
C LEU A 80 -0.19 2.06 15.45
N GLY A 81 -0.31 2.93 16.47
CA GLY A 81 -1.52 3.07 17.25
C GLY A 81 -2.65 3.66 16.42
N ARG A 82 -2.36 4.76 15.71
CA ARG A 82 -3.29 5.38 14.75
C ARG A 82 -3.65 4.44 13.62
N TRP A 83 -2.66 3.75 13.05
CA TRP A 83 -2.89 2.77 11.99
C TRP A 83 -3.83 1.64 12.43
N ARG A 84 -3.58 1.02 13.58
CA ARG A 84 -4.45 -0.05 14.11
C ARG A 84 -5.88 0.45 14.36
N ARG A 85 -6.05 1.67 14.85
CA ARG A 85 -7.38 2.29 15.00
C ARG A 85 -8.08 2.46 13.65
N ALA A 86 -7.36 2.94 12.64
CA ALA A 86 -7.88 3.07 11.27
C ALA A 86 -8.31 1.71 10.70
N ILE A 87 -7.44 0.69 10.75
CA ILE A 87 -7.76 -0.66 10.29
C ILE A 87 -8.96 -1.25 11.02
N ALA A 88 -9.04 -1.09 12.34
CA ALA A 88 -10.17 -1.57 13.11
C ALA A 88 -11.48 -0.86 12.74
N ALA A 89 -11.44 0.46 12.52
CA ALA A 89 -12.60 1.24 12.07
C ALA A 89 -13.06 0.84 10.66
N MET A 90 -12.13 0.69 9.72
CA MET A 90 -12.43 0.19 8.37
C MET A 90 -13.08 -1.18 8.41
N LYS A 91 -12.50 -2.14 9.16
CA LYS A 91 -13.07 -3.49 9.30
C LYS A 91 -14.50 -3.50 9.85
N ARG A 92 -14.86 -2.54 10.72
CA ARG A 92 -16.22 -2.43 11.27
C ARG A 92 -17.23 -1.88 10.27
N GLN A 93 -16.79 -1.02 9.35
CA GLN A 93 -17.68 -0.33 8.41
C GLN A 93 -17.76 -1.01 7.04
N LEU A 94 -16.74 -1.81 6.68
CA LEU A 94 -16.74 -2.53 5.42
C LEU A 94 -17.87 -3.57 5.35
N ARG A 95 -18.43 -3.67 4.15
CA ARG A 95 -19.46 -4.64 3.81
C ARG A 95 -18.87 -6.06 3.79
N ARG A 96 -19.74 -7.07 3.90
CA ARG A 96 -19.33 -8.49 3.98
C ARG A 96 -18.82 -9.07 2.66
N ASP A 97 -19.13 -8.41 1.55
CA ASP A 97 -18.67 -8.71 0.19
C ASP A 97 -17.24 -8.23 -0.08
N VAL A 98 -16.56 -7.63 0.91
CA VAL A 98 -15.14 -7.32 0.83
C VAL A 98 -14.43 -7.73 2.12
N ARG A 99 -13.25 -8.31 1.98
CA ARG A 99 -12.35 -8.64 3.07
C ARG A 99 -11.21 -7.65 3.11
N LEU A 100 -11.00 -7.04 4.27
CA LEU A 100 -9.81 -6.23 4.54
C LEU A 100 -8.76 -7.05 5.27
N THR A 101 -7.56 -7.09 4.69
CA THR A 101 -6.38 -7.76 5.25
C THR A 101 -5.24 -6.78 5.40
N GLU A 102 -4.53 -6.88 6.53
CA GLU A 102 -3.29 -6.16 6.79
C GLU A 102 -2.14 -7.19 6.75
N GLY A 103 -1.09 -6.88 5.99
CA GLY A 103 0.18 -7.60 6.01
C GLY A 103 1.27 -6.78 6.70
N ASP A 104 2.05 -7.44 7.56
CA ASP A 104 3.29 -6.88 8.12
C ASP A 104 4.45 -7.22 7.18
N LEU A 105 5.08 -6.18 6.61
CA LEU A 105 6.24 -6.31 5.72
C LEU A 105 7.57 -6.04 6.45
N GLY A 106 7.52 -5.91 7.78
CA GLY A 106 8.66 -5.64 8.64
C GLY A 106 9.02 -4.15 8.70
N GLN A 107 10.32 -3.88 8.69
CA GLN A 107 10.85 -2.52 8.70
C GLN A 107 10.88 -1.95 7.28
N ALA A 108 10.79 -0.62 7.16
CA ALA A 108 11.05 0.03 5.87
C ALA A 108 12.44 -0.40 5.35
N PRO A 109 12.58 -0.78 4.07
CA PRO A 109 13.88 -1.16 3.52
C PRO A 109 14.85 0.03 3.48
N PRO A 110 16.18 -0.19 3.53
CA PRO A 110 17.16 0.90 3.66
C PRO A 110 17.04 1.99 2.57
N TRP A 111 16.74 1.58 1.34
CA TRP A 111 16.55 2.51 0.23
C TRP A 111 15.35 3.44 0.45
N LEU A 112 14.29 2.97 1.12
CA LEU A 112 13.11 3.79 1.43
C LEU A 112 13.39 4.71 2.61
N GLN A 113 14.09 4.21 3.64
CA GLN A 113 14.40 4.96 4.87
C GLN A 113 15.09 6.30 4.58
N ALA A 114 15.96 6.36 3.56
CA ALA A 114 16.65 7.58 3.16
C ALA A 114 15.72 8.70 2.66
N HIS A 115 14.49 8.35 2.25
CA HIS A 115 13.48 9.28 1.74
C HIS A 115 12.34 9.54 2.72
N LEU A 116 12.36 8.87 3.89
CA LEU A 116 11.32 9.10 4.90
C LEU A 116 11.65 10.37 5.68
N PRO A 117 10.64 11.18 6.03
CA PRO A 117 10.85 12.36 6.86
C PRO A 117 11.63 11.98 8.12
N ALA A 118 12.78 12.62 8.30
CA ALA A 118 13.45 12.65 9.59
C ALA A 118 12.47 13.34 10.54
N HIS A 119 12.07 12.66 11.61
CA HIS A 119 11.11 13.10 12.64
C HIS A 119 9.63 12.90 12.31
N GLN A 120 8.95 12.17 13.21
CA GLN A 120 7.78 12.76 13.88
C GLN A 120 7.45 12.18 15.26
N LEU A 121 8.03 11.06 15.72
CA LEU A 121 7.82 10.59 17.10
C LEU A 121 9.06 9.88 17.66
N GLY A 122 9.88 10.56 18.48
CA GLY A 122 10.79 9.97 19.47
C GLY A 122 11.50 8.64 19.13
N GLY A 123 12.17 8.53 17.98
CA GLY A 123 12.92 7.31 17.61
C GLY A 123 12.06 6.14 17.10
N ALA A 124 10.76 6.35 16.84
CA ALA A 124 9.89 5.36 16.24
C ALA A 124 10.36 5.03 14.80
N ARG A 125 10.67 3.76 14.57
CA ARG A 125 11.00 3.25 13.24
C ARG A 125 9.74 3.12 12.40
N TRP A 126 9.81 3.57 11.15
CA TRP A 126 8.76 3.38 10.16
C TRP A 126 8.50 1.89 9.92
N SER A 127 7.26 1.48 10.15
CA SER A 127 6.81 0.09 9.99
C SER A 127 6.19 -0.10 8.62
N TYR A 128 6.69 -1.05 7.84
CA TYR A 128 6.19 -1.31 6.49
C TYR A 128 4.99 -2.25 6.52
N ARG A 129 3.90 -1.84 5.89
CA ARG A 129 2.58 -2.50 5.95
C ARG A 129 1.98 -2.61 4.57
N ARG A 130 1.11 -3.60 4.39
CA ARG A 130 0.27 -3.77 3.20
C ARG A 130 -1.18 -3.81 3.61
N LEU A 131 -2.02 -3.04 2.93
CA LEU A 131 -3.47 -3.09 3.04
C LEU A 131 -4.04 -3.73 1.79
N VAL A 132 -4.89 -4.74 1.92
CA VAL A 132 -5.51 -5.45 0.79
C VAL A 132 -7.03 -5.49 0.96
N PHE A 133 -7.74 -5.05 -0.06
CA PHE A 133 -9.18 -5.20 -0.24
C PHE A 133 -9.44 -6.35 -1.20
N GLU A 134 -9.91 -7.47 -0.68
CA GLU A 134 -10.22 -8.69 -1.43
C GLU A 134 -11.75 -8.83 -1.58
N PRO A 135 -12.32 -8.72 -2.80
CA PRO A 135 -13.74 -8.86 -3.03
C PRO A 135 -14.21 -10.31 -2.89
N ARG A 136 -15.48 -10.49 -2.52
CA ARG A 136 -16.12 -11.78 -2.24
C ARG A 136 -17.55 -11.82 -2.80
N PRO A 137 -17.89 -12.86 -3.59
CA PRO A 137 -17.02 -13.95 -4.03
C PRO A 137 -16.01 -13.46 -5.10
N TYR A 138 -14.90 -14.20 -5.25
CA TYR A 138 -13.79 -13.78 -6.11
C TYR A 138 -14.13 -13.81 -7.60
N ASP A 139 -14.99 -14.75 -7.99
CA ASP A 139 -15.47 -15.01 -9.34
C ASP A 139 -16.68 -14.16 -9.75
N ALA A 140 -17.05 -13.16 -8.94
CA ALA A 140 -18.07 -12.19 -9.33
C ALA A 140 -17.69 -11.50 -10.65
N PRO A 141 -18.67 -11.06 -11.48
CA PRO A 141 -18.40 -10.33 -12.71
C PRO A 141 -17.51 -9.11 -12.49
N ALA A 142 -16.70 -8.73 -13.49
CA ALA A 142 -15.70 -7.67 -13.36
C ALA A 142 -16.29 -6.33 -12.88
N ASP A 143 -17.43 -5.92 -13.43
CA ASP A 143 -18.15 -4.71 -12.98
C ASP A 143 -18.57 -4.78 -11.50
N ALA A 144 -19.04 -5.95 -11.05
CA ALA A 144 -19.43 -6.15 -9.65
C ALA A 144 -18.22 -6.11 -8.72
N VAL A 145 -17.09 -6.66 -9.16
CA VAL A 145 -15.81 -6.56 -8.43
C VAL A 145 -15.35 -5.11 -8.34
N ARG A 146 -15.38 -4.37 -9.44
CA ARG A 146 -15.01 -2.93 -9.48
C ARG A 146 -15.89 -2.13 -8.52
N ALA A 147 -17.22 -2.27 -8.60
CA ALA A 147 -18.15 -1.60 -7.70
C ALA A 147 -17.91 -1.95 -6.23
N THR A 148 -17.58 -3.20 -5.93
CA THR A 148 -17.24 -3.65 -4.56
C THR A 148 -15.97 -2.98 -4.04
N LEU A 149 -14.92 -2.92 -4.87
CA LEU A 149 -13.67 -2.28 -4.51
C LEU A 149 -13.84 -0.76 -4.34
N ASP A 150 -14.61 -0.10 -5.20
CA ASP A 150 -14.89 1.34 -5.10
C ASP A 150 -15.66 1.69 -3.82
N ALA A 151 -16.66 0.89 -3.47
CA ALA A 151 -17.38 1.04 -2.21
C ALA A 151 -16.46 0.83 -0.99
N ALA A 152 -15.55 -0.13 -1.06
CA ALA A 152 -14.58 -0.40 0.00
C ALA A 152 -13.57 0.75 0.17
N ILE A 153 -13.07 1.29 -0.95
CA ILE A 153 -12.19 2.47 -0.99
C ILE A 153 -12.93 3.68 -0.41
N SER A 154 -14.16 3.95 -0.85
CA SER A 154 -14.99 5.04 -0.31
C SER A 154 -15.21 4.94 1.20
N THR A 155 -15.46 3.72 1.70
CA THR A 155 -15.56 3.46 3.15
C THR A 155 -14.26 3.78 3.88
N ALA A 156 -13.11 3.37 3.32
CA ALA A 156 -11.81 3.68 3.90
C ALA A 156 -11.54 5.18 3.95
N LEU A 157 -11.94 5.94 2.91
CA LEU A 157 -11.84 7.40 2.90
C LEU A 157 -12.67 8.03 4.04
N GLY A 158 -13.91 7.59 4.23
CA GLY A 158 -14.78 8.08 5.31
C GLY A 158 -14.16 7.85 6.69
N VAL A 159 -13.54 6.69 6.91
CA VAL A 159 -12.84 6.38 8.16
C VAL A 159 -11.62 7.29 8.38
N LEU A 160 -10.80 7.50 7.35
CA LEU A 160 -9.61 8.35 7.45
C LEU A 160 -10.00 9.81 7.74
N ALA A 161 -11.03 10.32 7.06
CA ALA A 161 -11.54 11.67 7.28
C ALA A 161 -12.07 11.87 8.71
N ALA A 162 -12.83 10.89 9.24
CA ALA A 162 -13.32 10.94 10.61
C ALA A 162 -12.16 10.97 11.64
N LEU A 163 -11.15 10.12 11.45
CA LEU A 163 -9.98 10.07 12.35
C LEU A 163 -9.14 11.34 12.30
N GLN A 164 -9.10 12.04 11.16
CA GLN A 164 -8.43 13.34 11.04
C GLN A 164 -9.22 14.44 11.75
N ALA A 165 -10.55 14.41 11.70
CA ALA A 165 -11.41 15.38 12.40
C ALA A 165 -11.27 15.26 13.94
N ASP A 166 -11.19 14.04 14.46
CA ASP A 166 -11.02 13.78 15.90
C ASP A 166 -9.72 14.37 16.47
N THR A 167 -8.67 14.54 15.65
CA THR A 167 -7.41 15.17 16.06
C THR A 167 -7.44 16.70 16.14
N VAL A 168 -8.47 17.36 15.59
CA VAL A 168 -8.56 18.82 15.51
C VAL A 168 -9.50 19.41 16.57
N SER A 169 -10.25 18.59 17.33
CA SER A 169 -11.04 19.11 18.46
C SER A 169 -10.12 19.43 19.66
N PRO A 170 -9.92 20.72 20.03
CA PRO A 170 -9.29 21.04 21.30
C PRO A 170 -10.24 20.63 22.43
N ALA A 171 -9.69 20.05 23.49
CA ALA A 171 -10.39 19.88 24.74
C ALA A 171 -11.00 21.23 25.15
N THR A 172 -12.33 21.26 25.28
CA THR A 172 -13.08 22.39 25.81
C THR A 172 -13.07 22.34 27.33
#